data_AF-A0A1S3QWV7-F1
#
_entry.id   AF-A0A1S3QWV7-F1
#
_cell.length_a   1.000
_cell.length_b   1.000
_cell.length_c   1.000
_cell.angle_alpha   90.00
_cell.angle_beta   90.00
_cell.angle_gamma   90.00
#
_symmetry.space_group_name_H-M   'P 1'
#
loop_
_entity.id
_entity.type
_entity.pdbx_description
1 polymer ?
#
loop_
_entity_poly.entity_id
_entity_poly.type
_entity_poly.pdbx_seq_one_letter_code
_entity_poly.pdbx_strand_id
1 'polypeptide(L)' 'MAEILVLHHPTTISPRYQAMVHCGSIRQTATILTMNRDCLRTGDKASVHFRFIKTPEYLHTDQRLVFREGRTKAVGTITK' A
#
# COMPACT_ATOMS: atom_id res chain seq x y z
N MET A 1 -10.45 -2.30 1.27
CA MET A 1 -9.07 -2.84 1.38
C MET A 1 -8.27 -2.38 0.15
N ALA A 2 -7.07 -2.92 -0.12
CA ALA A 2 -6.44 -2.76 -1.43
C ALA A 2 -5.68 -4.00 -1.85
N GLU A 3 -5.67 -4.27 -3.15
CA GLU A 3 -4.80 -5.27 -3.73
C GLU A 3 -3.53 -4.61 -4.26
N ILE A 4 -2.36 -5.12 -3.86
CA ILE A 4 -1.07 -4.54 -4.20
C ILE A 4 -0.18 -5.57 -4.88
N LEU A 5 0.67 -5.09 -5.79
CA LEU A 5 1.78 -5.80 -6.40
C LEU A 5 3.07 -5.10 -5.99
N VAL A 6 3.97 -5.84 -5.36
CA VAL A 6 5.28 -5.35 -4.98
C VAL A 6 6.18 -5.34 -6.22
N LEU A 7 6.75 -4.18 -6.52
CA LEU A 7 7.71 -3.99 -7.59
C LEU A 7 9.12 -4.17 -7.03
N HIS A 8 10.04 -3.24 -7.29
CA HIS A 8 11.42 -3.34 -6.86
C HIS A 8 11.58 -2.92 -5.38
N HIS A 9 11.43 -3.88 -4.47
CA HIS A 9 11.71 -3.69 -3.05
C HIS A 9 12.78 -4.68 -2.59
N PRO A 10 13.97 -4.21 -2.16
CA PRO A 10 15.05 -5.08 -1.69
C PRO A 10 14.80 -5.67 -0.29
N THR A 11 13.71 -5.27 0.37
CA THR A 11 13.37 -5.69 1.73
C THR A 11 11.94 -6.19 1.76
N THR A 12 11.62 -6.87 2.85
CA THR A 12 10.34 -7.50 3.09
C THR A 12 9.30 -6.49 3.55
N ILE A 13 8.11 -6.49 2.96
CA ILE A 13 6.94 -5.78 3.48
C ILE A 13 6.20 -6.71 4.44
N SER A 14 5.96 -6.24 5.67
CA SER A 14 5.29 -6.97 6.75
C SER A 14 4.26 -6.07 7.45
N PRO A 15 3.38 -6.60 8.32
CA PRO A 15 2.47 -5.76 9.09
C PRO A 15 3.24 -4.67 9.86
N ARG A 16 2.62 -3.49 10.01
CA ARG A 16 3.23 -2.25 10.53
C ARG A 16 4.20 -1.55 9.58
N TYR A 17 4.44 -2.09 8.39
CA TYR A 17 5.17 -1.37 7.35
C TYR A 17 4.50 -0.03 7.05
N GLN A 18 5.31 1.03 6.95
CA GLN A 18 4.85 2.39 6.69
C GLN A 18 5.46 2.92 5.40
N ALA A 19 4.63 3.50 4.54
CA ALA A 19 5.09 4.12 3.31
C ALA A 19 4.17 5.26 2.88
N MET A 20 4.69 6.15 2.02
CA MET A 20 3.93 7.22 1.42
C MET A 20 2.95 6.63 0.39
N VAL A 21 1.65 6.81 0.60
CA VAL A 21 0.61 6.40 -0.34
C VAL A 21 0.22 7.59 -1.21
N HIS A 22 0.31 7.38 -2.52
CA HIS A 22 -0.22 8.29 -3.54
C HIS A 22 -1.49 7.66 -4.12
N CYS A 23 -2.63 8.34 -4.00
CA CYS A 23 -3.90 7.88 -4.54
C CYS A 23 -4.67 9.08 -5.11
N GLY A 24 -4.60 9.29 -6.43
CA GLY A 24 -5.08 10.54 -7.04
C GLY A 24 -4.33 11.77 -6.50
N SER A 25 -5.05 12.72 -5.90
CA SER A 25 -4.50 13.91 -5.24
C SER A 25 -3.98 13.65 -3.82
N ILE A 26 -4.36 12.52 -3.20
CA ILE A 26 -3.98 12.16 -1.83
C ILE A 26 -2.50 11.78 -1.80
N ARG A 27 -1.74 12.39 -0.88
CA ARG A 27 -0.32 12.09 -0.62
C ARG A 27 -0.09 12.04 0.88
N GLN A 28 -0.19 10.85 1.46
CA GLN A 28 -0.11 10.70 2.90
C GLN A 28 0.53 9.37 3.31
N THR A 29 1.27 9.38 4.42
CA THR A 29 1.86 8.16 4.98
C THR A 29 0.76 7.25 5.50
N ALA A 30 0.83 5.98 5.11
CA ALA A 30 -0.07 4.95 5.61
C ALA A 30 0.72 3.82 6.26
N THR A 31 0.10 3.17 7.24
CA THR A 31 0.60 1.96 7.87
C THR A 31 -0.23 0.77 7.40
N ILE A 32 0.42 -0.30 6.97
CA ILE A 32 -0.23 -1.58 6.71
C ILE A 32 -0.58 -2.22 8.06
N LEU A 33 -1.85 -2.52 8.29
CA LEU A 33 -2.35 -3.13 9.51
C LEU A 33 -2.32 -4.65 9.42
N THR A 34 -2.88 -5.20 8.33
CA THR A 34 -3.00 -6.63 8.09
C THR A 34 -2.83 -6.95 6.61
N MET A 35 -2.42 -8.18 6.32
CA MET A 35 -2.21 -8.70 4.97
C MET A 35 -2.63 -10.16 4.92
N ASN A 36 -2.99 -10.64 3.74
CA ASN A 36 -3.31 -12.06 3.51
C ASN A 36 -2.07 -12.96 3.33
N ARG A 37 -0.87 -12.41 3.52
CA ARG A 37 0.40 -13.14 3.56
C ARG A 37 1.24 -12.59 4.71
N ASP A 38 2.07 -13.44 5.32
CA ASP A 38 2.94 -13.04 6.43
C ASP A 38 3.98 -11.99 6.02
N CYS A 39 4.42 -12.08 4.76
CA CYS A 39 5.40 -11.17 4.19
C CYS A 39 5.27 -11.08 2.66
N LEU A 40 5.69 -9.94 2.10
CA LEU A 40 5.70 -9.69 0.65
C LEU A 40 7.10 -9.27 0.18
N ARG A 41 7.49 -9.79 -0.98
CA ARG A 41 8.73 -9.47 -1.70
C ARG A 41 8.42 -9.07 -3.14
N THR A 42 9.45 -8.65 -3.87
CA THR A 42 9.34 -8.27 -5.29
C THR A 42 8.60 -9.35 -6.09
N GLY A 43 7.54 -8.94 -6.81
CA GLY A 43 6.68 -9.83 -7.61
C GLY A 43 5.44 -10.35 -6.87
N ASP A 44 5.38 -10.23 -5.55
CA ASP A 44 4.24 -10.72 -4.78
C ASP A 44 3.01 -9.83 -4.93
N LYS A 45 1.84 -10.49 -5.00
CA LYS A 45 0.53 -9.87 -4.98
C LYS A 45 -0.22 -10.23 -3.70
N ALA A 46 -0.82 -9.25 -3.04
CA ALA A 46 -1.54 -9.46 -1.79
C ALA A 46 -2.68 -8.47 -1.59
N SER A 47 -3.66 -8.88 -0.80
CA SER A 47 -4.68 -7.99 -0.26
C SER A 47 -4.19 -7.45 1.08
N VAL A 48 -4.21 -6.13 1.21
CA VAL A 48 -3.71 -5.41 2.38
C VAL A 48 -4.78 -4.48 2.94
N HIS A 49 -4.84 -4.42 4.26
CA HIS A 49 -5.59 -3.43 4.98
C HIS A 49 -4.62 -2.39 5.52
N PHE A 50 -4.83 -1.12 5.19
CA PHE A 50 -3.94 -0.04 5.60
C PHE A 50 -4.74 1.14 6.16
N ARG A 51 -4.07 1.99 6.92
CA ARG A 51 -4.65 3.21 7.49
C ARG A 51 -3.71 4.39 7.30
N PHE A 52 -4.26 5.52 6.88
CA PHE A 52 -3.56 6.79 6.85
C PHE A 52 -3.23 7.29 8.26
N ILE A 53 -2.02 7.82 8.45
CA ILE A 53 -1.52 8.16 9.79
C ILE A 53 -2.09 9.48 10.31
N LYS A 54 -2.12 10.54 9.48
CA LYS A 54 -2.40 11.91 9.95
C LYS A 54 -3.89 12.25 9.90
N THR A 55 -4.57 11.96 8.80
CA THR A 55 -6.02 12.21 8.63
C THR A 55 -6.70 11.10 7.84
N PRO A 56 -8.00 10.83 8.10
CA PRO A 56 -8.79 9.98 7.23
C PRO A 56 -8.93 10.63 5.85
N GLU A 57 -8.94 9.81 4.80
CA GLU A 57 -9.08 10.24 3.41
C GLU A 57 -10.21 9.45 2.76
N TYR A 58 -10.96 10.10 1.87
CA TYR A 58 -12.01 9.45 1.12
C TYR A 58 -11.42 8.75 -0.11
N LEU A 59 -11.75 7.47 -0.29
CA LEU A 59 -11.22 6.61 -1.34
C LEU A 59 -12.37 5.98 -2.12
N HIS A 60 -12.25 5.96 -3.45
CA HIS A 60 -13.17 5.22 -4.31
C HIS A 60 -12.63 3.83 -4.59
N THR A 61 -13.53 2.85 -4.72
CA THR A 61 -13.18 1.54 -5.26
C THR A 61 -12.60 1.68 -6.66
N ASP A 62 -11.71 0.77 -7.04
CA ASP A 62 -11.00 0.74 -8.32
C ASP A 62 -10.00 1.89 -8.55
N GLN A 63 -9.86 2.79 -7.57
CA GLN A 63 -8.85 3.84 -7.61
C GLN A 63 -7.45 3.23 -7.50
N ARG A 64 -6.54 3.68 -8.36
CA ARG A 64 -5.14 3.25 -8.33
C ARG A 64 -4.38 3.98 -7.23
N LEU A 65 -3.54 3.22 -6.54
CA LEU A 65 -2.63 3.73 -5.53
C LEU A 65 -1.20 3.26 -5.77
N VAL A 66 -0.25 4.00 -5.19
CA VAL A 66 1.17 3.70 -5.24
C VAL A 66 1.79 3.87 -3.86
N PHE A 67 2.49 2.85 -3.37
CA PHE A 67 3.34 2.94 -2.18
C PHE A 67 4.74 3.41 -2.58
N ARG A 68 5.26 4.41 -1.87
CA ARG A 68 6.55 5.04 -2.17
C ARG A 68 7.43 5.20 -0.93
N GLU A 69 8.73 5.03 -1.16
CA GLU A 69 9.83 5.38 -0.26
C GLU A 69 10.93 6.02 -1.12
N GLY A 70 10.70 7.26 -1.56
CA GLY A 70 11.46 7.91 -2.65
C GLY A 70 11.09 7.36 -4.03
N ARG A 71 11.30 6.06 -4.25
CA ARG A 71 10.88 5.34 -5.48
C ARG A 71 9.58 4.56 -5.25
N THR A 72 8.93 4.18 -6.34
CA THR A 72 7.76 3.29 -6.30
C THR A 72 8.17 1.91 -5.79
N LYS A 73 7.51 1.45 -4.73
CA LYS A 73 7.74 0.15 -4.09
C LYS A 73 6.65 -0.86 -4.42
N ALA A 74 5.40 -0.41 -4.42
CA ALA A 74 4.26 -1.22 -4.82
C ALA A 74 3.25 -0.36 -5.55
N VAL A 75 2.49 -1.00 -6.44
CA VAL A 75 1.33 -0.42 -7.10
C VAL A 75 0.10 -1.22 -6.68
N GLY A 76 -1.06 -0.60 -6.63
CA GLY A 76 -2.26 -1.31 -6.22
C GLY A 76 -3.54 -0.61 -6.65
N THR A 77 -4.63 -1.24 -6.28
CA THR A 77 -5.99 -0.79 -6.55
C THR A 77 -6.82 -0.91 -5.29
N ILE A 78 -7.60 0.12 -4.97
CA ILE A 78 -8.55 0.09 -3.86
C ILE A 78 -9.64 -0.94 -4.16
N THR A 79 -9.85 -1.85 -3.22
CA THR A 79 -10.95 -2.82 -3.25
C THR A 79 -11.91 -2.53 -2.10
N LYS A 80 -13.06 -3.20 -2.09
CA LYS A 80 -13.87 -3.28 -0.87
C LYS A 80 -13.04 -3.87 0.28
#